data_AF-A0A7Y2GYP4-F1
#
_entry.id   AF-A0A7Y2GYP4-F1
#
_cell.length_a   1.000
_cell.length_b   1.000
_cell.length_c   1.000
_cell.angle_alpha   90.00
_cell.angle_beta   90.00
_cell.angle_gamma   90.00
#
_symmetry.space_group_name_H-M   'P 1'
#
loop_
_entity.id
_entity.type
_entity.pdbx_description
1 polymer ?
#
loop_
_entity_poly.entity_id
_entity_poly.type
_entity_poly.pdbx_seq_one_letter_code
_entity_poly.pdbx_strand_id
1 'polypeptide(L)' 'SKDIYILSSVGELILILDDKGNFKNCSGLPDELFLQPEGICFDDDAVLYIANEGHDKKARLLKFPSKEK' A
#
# COMPACT_ATOMS: atom_id res chain seq x y z
N SER A 1 18.61 -1.72 -5.71
CA SER A 1 17.73 -2.88 -5.49
C SER A 1 16.31 -2.36 -5.43
N LYS A 2 15.36 -3.03 -6.08
CA LYS A 2 13.93 -2.66 -6.07
C LYS A 2 13.23 -3.54 -5.04
N ASP A 3 12.28 -2.98 -4.31
CA ASP A 3 11.48 -3.75 -3.36
C ASP A 3 10.15 -4.18 -4.00
N ILE A 4 9.60 -5.31 -3.55
CA ILE A 4 8.28 -5.80 -3.92
C ILE A 4 7.32 -5.44 -2.79
N TYR A 5 6.28 -4.67 -3.11
CA TYR A 5 5.23 -4.27 -2.17
C TYR A 5 3.99 -5.11 -2.42
N ILE A 6 3.51 -5.79 -1.38
CA ILE A 6 2.31 -6.62 -1.43
C ILE A 6 1.30 -6.01 -0.46
N LEU A 7 0.15 -5.60 -1.01
CA LEU A 7 -0.97 -5.07 -0.26
C LEU A 7 -1.95 -6.20 0.04
N SER A 8 -2.38 -6.32 1.30
CA SER A 8 -3.38 -7.30 1.71
C SER A 8 -4.55 -6.59 2.36
N SER A 9 -5.74 -6.74 1.77
CA SER A 9 -6.98 -6.36 2.44
C SER A 9 -7.28 -7.28 3.62
N VAL A 10 -6.87 -8.55 3.56
CA VAL A 10 -7.05 -9.47 4.69
C VAL A 10 -5.96 -9.17 5.72
N GLY A 11 -6.38 -8.73 6.91
CA GLY A 11 -5.46 -8.32 7.98
C GLY A 11 -4.82 -6.94 7.77
N GLU A 12 -5.33 -6.16 6.81
CA GLU A 12 -4.97 -4.75 6.55
C GLU A 12 -3.48 -4.49 6.70
N LEU A 13 -2.66 -5.03 5.80
CA LEU A 13 -1.22 -4.92 5.91
C LEU A 13 -0.53 -4.68 4.59
N ILE A 14 0.65 -4.09 4.68
CA ILE A 14 1.61 -4.02 3.58
C ILE A 14 2.86 -4.82 3.95
N LEU A 15 3.21 -5.75 3.06
CA LEU A 15 4.40 -6.58 3.14
C LEU A 15 5.43 -6.06 2.13
N ILE A 16 6.67 -5.96 2.57
CA ILE A 16 7.80 -5.52 1.75
C ILE A 16 8.79 -6.68 1.66
N LEU A 17 9.12 -7.07 0.43
CA LEU A 17 10.16 -8.04 0.11
C LEU A 17 11.28 -7.36 -0.67
N ASP A 18 12.49 -7.93 -0.65
CA ASP A 18 13.55 -7.54 -1.57
C ASP A 18 13.30 -8.06 -3.00
N ASP A 19 14.18 -7.71 -3.95
CA ASP A 19 14.12 -8.18 -5.34
C ASP A 19 14.30 -9.69 -5.51
N LYS A 20 14.64 -10.42 -4.45
CA LYS A 20 14.75 -11.88 -4.41
C LYS A 20 13.58 -12.54 -3.68
N GLY A 21 12.61 -11.76 -3.20
CA GLY A 21 11.47 -12.24 -2.45
C GLY A 21 11.75 -12.53 -0.97
N ASN A 22 12.91 -12.12 -0.44
CA ASN A 22 13.18 -12.25 0.99
C ASN A 22 12.38 -11.20 1.77
N PHE A 23 11.85 -11.60 2.93
CA PHE A 23 11.14 -10.71 3.84
C PHE A 23 12.01 -9.52 4.28
N LYS A 24 11.49 -8.30 4.14
CA LYS A 24 12.11 -7.08 4.68
C LYS A 24 11.30 -6.47 5.82
N ASN A 25 9.99 -6.29 5.63
CA ASN A 25 9.14 -5.62 6.60
C ASN A 25 7.67 -6.00 6.42
N CYS A 26 6.87 -5.87 7.48
CA CYS A 26 5.42 -5.93 7.45
C CYS A 26 4.87 -4.81 8.33
N SER A 27 3.87 -4.08 7.85
CA SER A 27 3.26 -2.98 8.59
C SER A 27 1.73 -3.04 8.48
N GLY A 28 1.06 -2.92 9.62
CA GLY A 28 -0.40 -2.80 9.65
C GLY A 28 -0.85 -1.45 9.08
N LEU A 29 -2.02 -1.46 8.46
CA LEU A 29 -2.69 -0.33 7.86
C LEU A 29 -3.91 0.00 8.73
N PRO A 30 -4.02 1.22 9.28
CA PRO A 30 -5.18 1.59 10.07
C PRO A 30 -6.48 1.56 9.26
N ASP A 31 -7.42 0.76 9.74
CA ASP A 31 -8.72 0.50 9.14
C ASP A 31 -9.58 1.76 8.88
N GLU A 32 -9.39 2.81 9.67
CA GLU A 32 -10.06 4.11 9.47
C GLU A 32 -9.67 4.76 8.12
N LEU A 33 -8.42 4.54 7.68
CA LEU A 33 -7.89 5.10 6.46
C LEU A 33 -7.91 4.09 5.30
N PHE A 34 -7.61 2.82 5.57
CA PHE A 34 -7.38 1.77 4.57
C PHE A 34 -8.51 0.74 4.56
N LEU A 35 -9.70 1.16 4.15
CA LEU A 35 -10.88 0.29 4.06
C LEU A 35 -10.82 -0.58 2.78
N GLN A 36 -10.65 -1.89 2.95
CA GLN A 36 -10.52 -2.85 1.85
C GLN A 36 -9.50 -2.40 0.77
N PRO A 37 -8.21 -2.26 1.12
CA PRO A 37 -7.20 -1.78 0.21
C PRO A 37 -6.80 -2.92 -0.74
N GLU A 38 -7.00 -2.72 -2.04
CA GLU A 38 -6.78 -3.77 -3.07
C GLU A 38 -5.77 -3.37 -4.15
N GLY A 39 -5.69 -2.09 -4.49
CA GLY A 39 -4.76 -1.59 -5.50
C GLY A 39 -3.60 -0.82 -4.88
N ILE A 40 -2.39 -1.01 -5.41
CA ILE A 40 -1.20 -0.24 -5.05
C ILE A 40 -0.35 0.06 -6.30
N CYS A 41 0.11 1.30 -6.44
CA CYS A 41 1.13 1.64 -7.43
C CYS A 41 1.95 2.87 -6.99
N PHE A 42 3.07 3.07 -7.67
CA PHE A 42 3.89 4.28 -7.55
C PHE A 42 3.93 4.98 -8.92
N ASP A 43 3.93 6.31 -8.93
CA ASP A 43 4.25 7.06 -10.14
C ASP A 43 5.76 7.35 -10.26
N ASP A 44 6.14 8.04 -11.33
CA ASP A 44 7.55 8.37 -11.62
C ASP A 44 8.18 9.31 -10.58
N ASP A 45 7.35 10.06 -9.83
CA ASP A 45 7.77 10.94 -8.73
C ASP A 45 7.81 10.19 -7.37
N ALA A 46 7.71 8.86 -7.40
CA ALA A 46 7.64 7.99 -6.22
C ALA A 46 6.47 8.32 -5.28
N VAL A 47 5.39 8.92 -5.78
CA VAL A 47 4.14 9.07 -5.04
C VAL A 47 3.46 7.70 -4.96
N LEU A 48 3.09 7.29 -3.76
CA LEU A 48 2.33 6.07 -3.52
C LEU A 48 0.83 6.34 -3.67
N TYR A 49 0.16 5.50 -4.45
CA TYR A 49 -1.29 5.45 -4.57
C TYR A 49 -1.82 4.13 -4.03
N ILE A 50 -2.90 4.19 -3.25
CA ILE A 50 -3.63 3.01 -2.76
C ILE A 50 -5.10 3.17 -3.10
N ALA A 51 -5.67 2.16 -3.77
CA ALA A 51 -7.09 2.09 -4.08
C ALA A 51 -7.82 1.28 -3.01
N ASN A 52 -8.71 1.95 -2.29
CA ASN A 52 -9.62 1.37 -1.32
C ASN A 52 -10.96 1.12 -2.00
N GLU A 53 -11.45 -0.13 -1.98
CA GLU A 53 -12.81 -0.44 -2.42
C GLU A 53 -13.85 0.14 -1.46
N GLY A 54 -13.54 0.15 -0.16
CA GLY A 54 -14.36 0.79 0.86
C GLY A 54 -15.44 -0.08 1.49
N HIS A 55 -15.50 -1.39 1.22
CA HIS A 55 -16.61 -2.26 1.66
C HIS A 55 -17.98 -1.66 1.29
N ASP A 56 -18.89 -1.52 2.26
CA ASP A 56 -20.20 -0.87 2.08
C ASP A 56 -20.13 0.67 2.13
N LYS A 57 -18.93 1.24 2.28
CA LYS A 57 -18.67 2.68 2.28
C LYS A 57 -18.18 3.14 0.91
N LYS A 58 -17.88 4.43 0.81
CA LYS A 58 -17.39 5.03 -0.43
C LYS A 58 -15.95 4.62 -0.72
N ALA A 59 -15.70 4.10 -1.93
CA ALA A 59 -14.37 3.87 -2.48
C ALA A 59 -13.51 5.15 -2.48
N ARG A 60 -12.22 5.00 -2.23
CA ARG A 60 -11.26 6.12 -2.15
C ARG A 60 -9.96 5.77 -2.85
N LEU A 61 -9.42 6.70 -3.63
CA LEU A 61 -8.03 6.67 -4.07
C LEU A 61 -7.20 7.54 -3.12
N LEU A 62 -6.34 6.90 -2.34
CA LEU A 62 -5.42 7.57 -1.44
C LEU A 62 -4.13 7.93 -2.19
N LYS A 63 -3.56 9.09 -1.88
CA LYS A 63 -2.31 9.60 -2.46
C LYS A 63 -1.36 9.97 -1.33
N PHE A 64 -0.15 9.43 -1.35
CA PHE A 64 0.90 9.68 -0.38
C PHE A 64 2.12 10.23 -1.12
N PRO A 65 2.33 11.55 -1.13
CA PRO A 65 3.51 12.15 -1.73
C PRO A 65 4.79 11.59 -1.10
N SER A 66 5.80 11.34 -1.92
CA SER A 66 7.14 11.06 -1.42
C SER A 66 7.58 12.21 -0.53
N LYS A 67 8.15 11.90 0.64
CA LYS A 67 8.89 12.92 1.38
C LYS A 67 10.17 13.14 0.60
N GLU A 68 10.29 14.29 -0.07
CA GLU A 68 11.56 14.75 -0.60
C GLU A 68 12.63 14.61 0.51
N LYS A 69 13.81 14.13 0.13
CA LYS A 69 14.97 14.08 1.03
C LYS A 69 15.61 15.44 1.14
#